data_AF-A0AAN7P4M4-F1
#
_entry.id   AF-A0AAN7P4M4-F1
#
_cell.length_a   1.000
_cell.length_b   1.000
_cell.length_c   1.000
_cell.angle_alpha   90.00
_cell.angle_beta   90.00
_cell.angle_gamma   90.00
#
_symmetry.space_group_name_H-M   'P 1'
#
loop_
_entity.id
_entity.type
_entity.pdbx_description
1 polymer ?
#
loop_
_entity_poly.entity_id
_entity_poly.type
_entity_poly.pdbx_seq_one_letter_code
_entity_poly.pdbx_strand_id
1 'polypeptide(L)'
;MEENSRSLKEEIRASMENQIKTIEEQIQVSVGNQIKIAQEETQADMLSTSLIVSLRGEALGILQTVPDHLQENYELLISRLEMRYEDAHLQQVYQAQIKSRVQKAAESLQEFEADIARLTRLAYPTAPDTFLEQLAI
;
A
#
# COMPACT_ATOMS: atom_id res chain seq x y z
N MET A 1 6.97 -70.89 16.93
CA MET A 1 6.73 -70.30 15.59
C MET A 1 5.56 -69.32 15.58
N GLU A 2 4.46 -69.59 16.28
CA GLU A 2 3.28 -68.71 16.30
C GLU A 2 3.53 -67.33 16.93
N GLU A 3 4.34 -67.25 17.98
CA GLU A 3 4.62 -66.02 18.71
C GLU A 3 5.41 -65.00 17.87
N ASN A 4 6.36 -65.48 17.06
CA ASN A 4 7.15 -64.65 16.15
C ASN A 4 6.30 -64.09 14.99
N SER A 5 5.31 -64.86 14.53
CA SER A 5 4.37 -64.38 13.51
C SER A 5 3.37 -63.35 14.05
N ARG A 6 3.05 -63.36 15.36
CA ARG A 6 2.21 -62.35 15.99
C ARG A 6 2.98 -61.05 16.20
N SER A 7 4.20 -61.13 16.70
CA SER A 7 5.09 -59.97 16.89
C SER A 7 5.36 -59.23 15.56
N LEU A 8 5.63 -59.95 14.48
CA LEU A 8 5.83 -59.33 13.16
C LEU A 8 4.58 -58.60 12.65
N LYS A 9 3.37 -59.13 12.91
CA LYS A 9 2.11 -58.48 12.52
C LYS A 9 1.86 -57.22 13.33
N GLU A 10 2.22 -57.21 14.61
CA GLU A 10 2.09 -56.03 15.47
C GLU A 10 3.09 -54.93 15.07
N GLU A 11 4.33 -55.28 14.71
CA GLU A 11 5.30 -54.31 14.20
C GLU A 11 4.85 -53.68 12.87
N ILE A 12 4.37 -54.49 11.93
CA ILE A 12 3.84 -53.99 10.66
C ILE A 12 2.65 -53.06 10.90
N ARG A 13 1.75 -53.45 11.82
CA ARG A 13 0.59 -52.63 12.18
C ARG A 13 1.01 -51.29 12.77
N ALA A 14 1.91 -51.29 13.76
CA ALA A 14 2.40 -50.06 14.38
C ALA A 14 3.15 -49.17 13.37
N SER A 15 3.90 -49.76 12.44
CA SER A 15 4.56 -49.03 11.36
C SER A 15 3.54 -48.36 10.43
N MET A 16 2.49 -49.08 10.02
CA MET A 16 1.42 -48.53 9.20
C MET A 16 0.66 -47.41 9.92
N GLU A 17 0.36 -47.56 11.22
CA GLU A 17 -0.29 -46.52 12.03
C GLU A 17 0.56 -45.27 12.14
N ASN A 18 1.87 -45.42 12.33
CA ASN A 18 2.80 -44.28 12.32
C ASN A 18 2.88 -43.60 10.96
N GLN A 19 2.89 -44.36 9.86
CA GLN A 19 2.87 -43.79 8.51
C GLN A 19 1.56 -43.06 8.22
N ILE A 20 0.40 -43.61 8.62
CA ILE A 20 -0.91 -42.96 8.50
C ILE A 20 -0.88 -41.63 9.25
N LYS A 21 -0.44 -41.63 10.51
CA LYS A 21 -0.33 -40.41 11.31
C LYS A 21 0.59 -39.37 10.67
N THR A 22 1.73 -39.81 10.13
CA THR A 22 2.67 -38.92 9.42
C THR A 22 2.03 -38.28 8.19
N ILE A 23 1.25 -39.06 7.43
CA ILE A 23 0.55 -38.58 6.25
C ILE A 23 -0.55 -37.59 6.64
N GLU A 24 -1.32 -37.88 7.69
CA GLU A 24 -2.36 -36.97 8.21
C GLU A 24 -1.77 -35.62 8.62
N GLU A 25 -0.65 -35.62 9.34
CA GLU A 25 0.06 -34.40 9.74
C GLU A 25 0.55 -33.61 8.52
N GLN A 26 1.11 -34.28 7.51
CA GLN A 26 1.55 -33.62 6.28
C GLN A 26 0.39 -33.03 5.47
N ILE A 27 -0.74 -33.74 5.37
CA ILE A 27 -1.94 -33.24 4.71
C ILE A 27 -2.46 -32.01 5.44
N GLN A 28 -2.54 -32.06 6.77
CA GLN A 28 -3.04 -30.94 7.57
C GLN A 28 -2.19 -29.67 7.37
N VAL A 29 -0.86 -29.81 7.36
CA VAL A 29 0.06 -28.70 7.09
C VAL A 29 -0.11 -28.16 5.67
N SER A 30 -0.16 -29.06 4.67
CA SER A 30 -0.30 -28.67 3.26
C SER A 30 -1.61 -27.92 2.99
N VAL A 31 -2.73 -28.44 3.53
CA VAL A 31 -4.05 -27.80 3.44
C VAL A 31 -4.03 -26.46 4.15
N GLY A 32 -3.45 -26.38 5.35
CA GLY A 32 -3.32 -25.12 6.09
C GLY A 32 -2.55 -24.04 5.32
N ASN A 33 -1.49 -24.42 4.60
CA ASN A 33 -0.72 -23.48 3.77
C ASN A 33 -1.51 -23.01 2.54
N GLN A 34 -2.21 -23.93 1.86
CA GLN A 34 -3.07 -23.56 0.72
C GLN A 34 -4.19 -22.60 1.12
N ILE A 35 -4.81 -22.82 2.28
CA ILE A 35 -5.83 -21.92 2.82
C ILE A 35 -5.25 -20.52 3.08
N LYS A 36 -4.06 -20.42 3.67
CA LYS A 36 -3.40 -19.12 3.92
C LYS A 36 -3.12 -18.38 2.62
N ILE A 37 -2.56 -19.06 1.61
CA ILE A 37 -2.27 -18.45 0.30
C ILE A 37 -3.56 -17.93 -0.34
N ALA A 38 -4.62 -18.74 -0.36
CA ALA A 38 -5.91 -18.33 -0.92
C ALA A 38 -6.53 -17.14 -0.17
N GLN A 39 -6.37 -17.06 1.16
CA GLN A 39 -6.84 -15.94 1.98
C GLN A 39 -6.08 -14.65 1.67
N GLU A 40 -4.76 -14.71 1.54
CA GLU A 40 -3.92 -13.55 1.18
C GLU A 40 -4.25 -13.03 -0.22
N GLU A 41 -4.44 -13.93 -1.20
CA GLU A 41 -4.86 -13.57 -2.55
C GLU A 41 -6.26 -12.93 -2.57
N THR A 42 -7.22 -13.50 -1.84
CA THR A 42 -8.58 -12.95 -1.71
C THR A 42 -8.56 -11.57 -1.03
N GLN A 43 -7.69 -11.38 -0.05
CA GLN A 43 -7.57 -10.10 0.67
C GLN A 43 -6.99 -9.01 -0.23
N ALA A 44 -5.95 -9.31 -1.00
CA ALA A 44 -5.34 -8.36 -1.93
C ALA A 44 -6.35 -7.88 -2.99
N ASP A 45 -7.11 -8.81 -3.58
CA ASP A 45 -8.13 -8.49 -4.59
C ASP A 45 -9.27 -7.63 -4.02
N MET A 46 -9.73 -7.95 -2.80
CA MET A 46 -10.75 -7.15 -2.11
C MET A 46 -10.28 -5.72 -1.84
N LEU A 47 -9.02 -5.54 -1.44
CA LEU A 47 -8.42 -4.21 -1.18
C LEU A 47 -8.30 -3.40 -2.47
N SER A 48 -7.82 -3.99 -3.56
CA SER A 48 -7.75 -3.35 -4.88
C SER A 48 -9.12 -2.90 -5.36
N THR A 49 -10.11 -3.81 -5.30
CA THR A 49 -11.49 -3.51 -5.72
C THR A 49 -12.09 -2.39 -4.88
N SER A 50 -11.94 -2.46 -3.55
CA SER A 50 -12.44 -1.43 -2.64
C SER A 50 -11.81 -0.05 -2.90
N LEU A 51 -10.48 -0.03 -3.16
CA LEU A 51 -9.76 1.19 -3.51
C LEU A 51 -10.32 1.80 -4.80
N ILE A 52 -10.42 1.01 -5.88
CA ILE A 52 -10.96 1.45 -7.17
C ILE A 52 -12.36 2.04 -7.01
N VAL A 53 -13.25 1.34 -6.28
CA VAL A 53 -14.62 1.78 -6.02
C VAL A 53 -14.68 3.06 -5.18
N SER A 54 -13.62 3.40 -4.45
CA SER A 54 -13.52 4.62 -3.64
C SER A 54 -12.95 5.82 -4.41
N LEU A 55 -12.20 5.60 -5.51
CA LEU A 55 -11.58 6.68 -6.29
C LEU A 55 -12.62 7.54 -7.01
N ARG A 56 -12.43 8.87 -6.99
CA ARG A 56 -13.32 9.87 -7.61
C ARG A 56 -12.50 10.94 -8.33
N GLY A 57 -13.11 11.58 -9.33
CA GLY A 57 -12.52 12.74 -10.02
C GLY A 57 -11.13 12.46 -10.58
N GLU A 58 -10.18 13.37 -10.33
CA GLU A 58 -8.80 13.24 -10.83
C GLU A 58 -8.09 11.99 -10.31
N ALA A 59 -8.43 11.52 -9.11
CA ALA A 59 -7.87 10.30 -8.54
C ALA A 59 -8.37 9.03 -9.26
N LEU A 60 -9.54 9.07 -9.90
CA LEU A 60 -9.96 7.97 -10.78
C LEU A 60 -9.16 7.97 -12.10
N GLY A 61 -8.72 9.14 -12.55
CA GLY A 61 -7.92 9.29 -13.77
C GLY A 61 -6.57 8.56 -13.74
N ILE A 62 -6.10 8.15 -12.57
CA ILE A 62 -4.86 7.38 -12.42
C ILE A 62 -5.01 5.98 -13.03
N LEU A 63 -6.22 5.41 -13.03
CA LEU A 63 -6.49 4.11 -13.67
C LEU A 63 -6.18 4.14 -15.17
N GLN A 64 -6.35 5.29 -15.84
CA GLN A 64 -6.00 5.43 -17.26
C GLN A 64 -4.48 5.36 -17.51
N THR A 65 -3.66 5.54 -16.47
CA THR A 65 -2.19 5.44 -16.55
C THR A 65 -1.68 4.04 -16.25
N VAL A 66 -2.55 3.13 -15.81
CA VAL A 66 -2.24 1.75 -15.41
C VAL A 66 -2.92 0.79 -16.40
N PRO A 67 -2.18 -0.16 -17.00
CA PRO A 67 -2.77 -1.18 -17.86
C PRO A 67 -3.86 -1.97 -17.14
N ASP A 68 -4.96 -2.30 -17.84
CA ASP A 68 -6.13 -2.97 -17.24
C ASP A 68 -5.77 -4.23 -16.45
N HIS A 69 -4.87 -5.07 -16.99
CA HIS A 69 -4.40 -6.31 -16.34
C HIS A 69 -3.59 -6.10 -15.05
N LEU A 70 -3.23 -4.86 -14.70
CA LEU A 70 -2.50 -4.52 -13.49
C LEU A 70 -3.31 -3.63 -12.54
N GLN A 71 -4.55 -3.28 -12.89
CA GLN A 71 -5.41 -2.47 -12.02
C GLN A 71 -5.85 -3.25 -10.77
N GLU A 72 -5.83 -4.59 -10.81
CA GLU A 72 -6.08 -5.45 -9.65
C GLU A 72 -4.88 -5.51 -8.67
N ASN A 73 -3.74 -4.89 -9.02
CA ASN A 73 -2.58 -4.85 -8.14
C ASN A 73 -2.65 -3.64 -7.18
N TYR A 74 -2.97 -3.93 -5.92
CA TYR A 74 -3.11 -2.93 -4.86
C TYR A 74 -1.86 -2.06 -4.70
N GLU A 75 -0.68 -2.67 -4.61
CA GLU A 75 0.59 -1.97 -4.38
C GLU A 75 0.93 -1.02 -5.54
N LEU A 76 0.63 -1.44 -6.77
CA LEU A 76 0.83 -0.59 -7.94
C LEU A 76 -0.11 0.63 -7.90
N LEU A 77 -1.38 0.44 -7.53
CA LEU A 77 -2.34 1.55 -7.41
C LEU A 77 -1.90 2.55 -6.34
N ILE A 78 -1.47 2.06 -5.17
CA ILE A 78 -0.95 2.90 -4.09
C ILE A 78 0.29 3.66 -4.54
N SER A 79 1.27 2.99 -5.15
CA SER A 79 2.47 3.67 -5.64
C SER A 79 2.18 4.77 -6.68
N ARG A 80 1.15 4.58 -7.53
CA ARG A 80 0.73 5.63 -8.48
C ARG A 80 0.00 6.79 -7.82
N LEU A 81 -0.79 6.50 -6.78
CA LEU A 81 -1.42 7.51 -5.94
C LEU A 81 -0.34 8.34 -5.22
N GLU A 82 0.62 7.67 -4.59
CA GLU A 82 1.75 8.31 -3.92
C GLU A 82 2.53 9.17 -4.89
N MET A 83 3.00 8.64 -6.03
CA MET A 83 3.74 9.45 -7.01
C MET A 83 3.01 10.72 -7.46
N ARG A 84 1.67 10.69 -7.52
CA ARG A 84 0.86 11.82 -7.96
C ARG A 84 0.54 12.82 -6.84
N TYR A 85 0.29 12.33 -5.64
CA TYR A 85 -0.25 13.13 -4.53
C TYR A 85 0.71 13.26 -3.34
N GLU A 86 1.85 12.57 -3.36
CA GLU A 86 2.88 12.69 -2.34
C GLU A 86 3.43 14.12 -2.34
N ASP A 87 3.59 14.65 -1.13
CA ASP A 87 3.89 16.06 -0.87
C ASP A 87 5.17 16.54 -1.56
N ALA A 88 6.11 15.64 -1.90
CA ALA A 88 7.35 15.99 -2.56
C ALA A 88 7.13 16.68 -3.92
N HIS A 89 6.12 16.27 -4.70
CA HIS A 89 5.80 16.94 -5.96
C HIS A 89 5.10 18.28 -5.72
N LEU A 90 4.22 18.33 -4.72
CA LEU A 90 3.50 19.55 -4.34
C LEU A 90 4.45 20.64 -3.81
N GLN A 91 5.48 20.28 -3.04
CA GLN A 91 6.51 21.21 -2.57
C GLN A 91 7.17 21.96 -3.73
N GLN A 92 7.60 21.24 -4.78
CA GLN A 92 8.22 21.88 -5.96
C GLN A 92 7.25 22.80 -6.70
N VAL A 93 5.97 22.40 -6.79
CA VAL A 93 4.91 23.24 -7.38
C VAL A 93 4.72 24.51 -6.55
N TYR A 94 4.61 24.43 -5.23
CA TYR A 94 4.46 25.61 -4.37
C TYR A 94 5.69 26.51 -4.41
N GLN A 95 6.91 25.95 -4.44
CA GLN A 95 8.14 26.72 -4.64
C GLN A 95 8.14 27.47 -5.97
N ALA A 96 7.67 26.85 -7.06
CA ALA A 96 7.51 27.50 -8.35
C ALA A 96 6.44 28.59 -8.32
N GLN A 97 5.32 28.35 -7.64
CA GLN A 97 4.25 29.34 -7.45
C GLN A 97 4.77 30.59 -6.73
N ILE A 98 5.50 30.44 -5.62
CA ILE A 98 6.14 31.56 -4.91
C ILE A 98 7.05 32.36 -5.84
N LYS A 99 7.93 31.69 -6.61
CA LYS A 99 8.85 32.37 -7.55
C LYS A 99 8.13 33.15 -8.64
N SER A 100 6.98 32.67 -9.09
CA SER A 100 6.17 33.32 -10.12
C SER A 100 5.15 34.33 -9.57
N ARG A 101 5.03 34.43 -8.24
CA ARG A 101 3.98 35.21 -7.59
C ARG A 101 4.30 36.69 -7.64
N VAL A 102 3.39 37.46 -8.23
CA VAL A 102 3.43 38.93 -8.28
C VAL A 102 2.09 39.46 -7.80
N GLN A 103 2.10 40.55 -7.03
CA GLN A 103 0.87 41.18 -6.54
C GLN A 103 0.01 41.64 -7.72
N LYS A 104 -1.27 41.28 -7.71
CA LYS A 104 -2.21 41.70 -8.75
C LYS A 104 -2.70 43.12 -8.47
N ALA A 105 -3.05 43.86 -9.52
CA ALA A 105 -3.52 45.26 -9.38
C ALA A 105 -4.80 45.42 -8.53
N ALA A 106 -5.64 44.37 -8.45
CA ALA A 106 -6.86 44.36 -7.65
C ALA A 106 -6.71 43.69 -6.27
N GLU A 107 -5.51 43.22 -5.94
CA GLU A 107 -5.22 42.49 -4.71
C GLU A 107 -4.61 43.41 -3.67
N SER A 108 -5.16 43.40 -2.46
CA SER A 108 -4.60 44.17 -1.35
C SER A 108 -3.25 43.58 -0.90
N LEU A 109 -2.42 44.41 -0.27
CA LEU A 109 -1.13 43.97 0.24
C LEU A 109 -1.28 42.85 1.28
N GLN A 110 -2.33 42.90 2.11
CA GLN A 110 -2.61 41.90 3.14
C GLN A 110 -3.02 40.55 2.54
N GLU A 111 -3.83 40.55 1.47
CA GLU A 111 -4.18 39.32 0.75
C GLU A 111 -2.95 38.70 0.08
N PHE A 112 -2.08 39.55 -0.49
CA PHE A 112 -0.83 39.11 -1.09
C PHE A 112 0.12 38.47 -0.06
N GLU A 113 0.35 39.14 1.06
CA GLU A 113 1.19 38.64 2.16
C GLU A 113 0.65 37.33 2.74
N ALA A 114 -0.66 37.26 2.98
CA ALA A 114 -1.31 36.04 3.47
C ALA A 114 -1.16 34.86 2.50
N ASP A 115 -1.27 35.11 1.20
CA ASP A 115 -1.10 34.08 0.18
C ASP A 115 0.37 33.64 0.05
N ILE A 116 1.34 34.57 0.13
CA ILE A 116 2.77 34.24 0.18
C ILE A 116 3.10 33.39 1.41
N ALA A 117 2.66 33.80 2.61
CA ALA A 117 2.89 33.05 3.84
C ALA A 117 2.29 31.64 3.79
N ARG A 118 1.08 31.51 3.22
CA ARG A 118 0.43 30.22 2.99
C ARG A 118 1.24 29.35 2.03
N LEU A 119 1.66 29.88 0.89
CA LEU A 119 2.47 29.16 -0.10
C LEU A 119 3.82 28.73 0.48
N THR A 120 4.48 29.58 1.28
CA THR A 120 5.76 29.29 1.93
C THR A 120 5.66 28.10 2.89
N ARG A 121 4.58 28.03 3.69
CA ARG A 121 4.32 26.87 4.56
C ARG A 121 4.10 25.58 3.78
N LEU A 122 3.39 25.65 2.65
CA LEU A 122 3.14 24.50 1.78
C LEU A 122 4.39 24.06 1.00
N ALA A 123 5.27 25.01 0.65
CA ALA A 123 6.53 24.76 -0.05
C ALA A 123 7.61 24.14 0.85
N TYR A 124 7.55 24.40 2.16
CA TYR A 124 8.56 23.98 3.13
C TYR A 124 7.92 23.45 4.44
N PRO A 125 7.15 22.35 4.38
CA PRO A 125 6.38 21.85 5.54
C PRO A 125 7.26 21.34 6.70
N THR A 126 8.53 21.03 6.43
CA THR A 126 9.49 20.54 7.44
C THR A 126 10.42 21.63 7.97
N ALA A 127 10.30 22.88 7.49
CA ALA A 127 11.20 23.95 7.90
C ALA A 127 10.72 24.64 9.19
N PRO A 128 11.64 25.17 10.03
CA PRO A 128 11.27 25.89 11.26
C PRO A 128 10.51 27.19 10.97
N ASP A 129 9.61 27.59 11.87
CA ASP A 129 8.82 28.83 11.72
C ASP A 129 9.69 30.08 11.53
N THR A 130 10.84 30.16 12.20
CA THR A 130 11.80 31.27 12.06
C THR A 130 12.36 31.41 10.65
N PHE A 131 12.51 30.29 9.93
CA PHE A 131 12.94 30.29 8.53
C PHE A 131 11.79 30.67 7.60
N LEU A 132 10.57 30.22 7.91
CA LEU A 132 9.37 30.56 7.13
C LEU A 132 9.04 32.05 7.23
N GLU A 133 9.19 32.64 8.41
CA GLU A 133 9.02 34.08 8.63
C GLU A 133 10.01 34.88 7.79
N GLN A 134 11.28 34.46 7.68
CA GLN A 134 12.28 35.13 6.85
C GLN A 134 12.00 35.05 5.34
N LEU A 135 11.30 34.01 4.90
CA LEU A 135 10.93 33.81 3.49
C LEU A 135 9.63 34.53 3.09
N ALA A 136 8.79 34.89 4.06
CA ALA A 136 7.49 35.51 3.82
C ALA A 136 7.50 37.05 3.94
N ILE A 137 8.65 37.66 4.24
CA ILE A 137 8.87 39.11 4.41
C ILE A 137 9.43 39.73 3.12
#